data_AF-A0A4Q9HMJ7-F1
#
_entry.id   AF-A0A4Q9HMJ7-F1
#
_cell.length_a   1.000
_cell.length_b   1.000
_cell.length_c   1.000
_cell.angle_alpha   90.00
_cell.angle_beta   90.00
_cell.angle_gamma   90.00
#
_symmetry.space_group_name_H-M   'P 1'
#
loop_
_entity.id
_entity.type
_entity.pdbx_description
1 polymer ?
#
loop_
_entity_poly.entity_id
_entity_poly.type
_entity_poly.pdbx_seq_one_letter_code
_entity_poly.pdbx_strand_id
1 'polypeptide(L)'
;LGVGVVVLAGVAYGAGLLLDHGDVPNGTTALGVDIGGSTKDDAVKTLEGALKDRRTQPLKLTVDGKPQTLDPAKAGLDVDAQTTVRDAAGRDYNPVSVIGSLFGGTRTAKPAMIVDDEKLEIALRNVAGPAGAAKDGGITFENGKAVPHYGAPYKSLDVEASKSKVAEAYRQRVTGGTDAPVALAAVTQQPKVDKATVDRVLKQFAEPAMSGMVTVRTDAAHAVSFSPQKSIPKFLSFKVVNGDLVPYYDRPALQQLYGETFSGVLVARGDGSKKPVSVEDVAGAVGKALLGTTSAERIQTIATNGD
;
A
#
# COMPACT_ATOMS: atom_id res chain seq x y z
N LEU A 1 59.31 30.95 27.62
CA LEU A 1 57.92 31.08 27.10
C LEU A 1 57.68 30.22 25.85
N GLY A 2 58.50 30.31 24.79
CA GLY A 2 58.31 29.53 23.55
C GLY A 2 58.33 28.00 23.69
N VAL A 3 59.23 27.44 24.52
CA VAL A 3 59.33 25.98 24.71
C VAL A 3 58.13 25.40 25.47
N GLY A 4 57.54 26.15 26.42
CA GLY A 4 56.36 25.72 27.17
C GLY A 4 55.07 25.69 26.31
N VAL A 5 54.96 26.63 25.35
CA VAL A 5 53.82 26.68 24.40
C VAL A 5 53.90 25.53 23.39
N VAL A 6 55.11 25.18 22.93
CA VAL A 6 55.31 24.07 21.99
C VAL A 6 55.06 22.71 22.66
N VAL A 7 55.42 22.55 23.93
CA VAL A 7 55.13 21.33 24.70
C VAL A 7 53.63 21.19 25.01
N LEU A 8 52.95 22.28 25.39
CA LEU A 8 51.49 22.28 25.58
C LEU A 8 50.73 22.00 24.27
N ALA A 9 51.17 22.59 23.15
CA ALA A 9 50.60 22.29 21.83
C ALA A 9 50.86 20.84 21.39
N GLY A 10 52.04 20.30 21.69
CA GLY A 10 52.40 18.89 21.41
C GLY A 10 51.61 17.89 22.27
N VAL A 11 51.33 18.21 23.53
CA VAL A 11 50.49 17.39 24.43
C VAL A 11 49.01 17.50 24.03
N ALA A 12 48.52 18.68 23.65
CA ALA A 12 47.14 18.85 23.14
C ALA A 12 46.95 18.15 21.78
N TYR A 13 47.95 18.20 20.90
CA TYR A 13 47.97 17.47 19.64
C TYR A 13 48.09 15.95 19.84
N GLY A 14 48.91 15.52 20.81
CA GLY A 14 49.04 14.11 21.20
C GLY A 14 47.79 13.54 21.87
N ALA A 15 47.08 14.34 22.69
CA ALA A 15 45.79 13.97 23.27
C ALA A 15 44.66 13.97 22.22
N GLY A 16 44.71 14.87 21.25
CA GLY A 16 43.81 14.86 20.09
C GLY A 16 44.03 13.69 19.13
N LEU A 17 45.23 13.10 19.12
CA LEU A 17 45.59 11.90 18.36
C LEU A 17 45.30 10.58 19.08
N LEU A 18 44.95 10.62 20.38
CA LEU A 18 44.49 9.46 21.15
C LEU A 18 42.97 9.23 21.04
N LEU A 19 42.25 10.13 20.34
CA LEU A 19 40.87 9.86 19.93
C LEU A 19 40.90 8.79 18.84
N ASP A 20 40.31 7.65 19.16
CA ASP A 20 40.35 6.45 18.33
C ASP A 20 39.80 6.76 16.94
N HIS A 21 40.44 6.20 15.91
CA HIS A 21 40.16 6.46 14.50
C HIS A 21 38.73 6.11 14.03
N GLY A 22 37.85 5.71 14.95
CA GLY A 22 36.45 5.36 14.75
C GLY A 22 35.42 6.25 15.45
N ASP A 23 35.81 7.28 16.20
CA ASP A 23 34.91 8.01 17.11
C ASP A 23 34.21 9.22 16.47
N VAL A 24 33.11 9.67 17.08
CA VAL A 24 32.39 10.87 16.67
C VAL A 24 33.10 12.11 17.22
N PRO A 25 33.40 13.14 16.38
CA PRO A 25 34.08 14.34 16.85
C PRO A 25 33.36 15.04 18.03
N ASN A 26 34.14 15.57 18.98
CA ASN A 26 33.61 16.33 20.11
C ASN A 26 32.72 17.50 19.66
N GLY A 27 31.65 17.79 20.42
CA GLY A 27 30.71 18.86 20.12
C GLY A 27 29.76 18.57 18.95
N THR A 28 29.64 17.30 18.53
CA THR A 28 28.71 16.87 17.48
C THR A 28 27.35 16.53 18.07
N THR A 29 26.31 17.16 17.55
CA THR A 29 24.91 16.93 17.90
C THR A 29 24.15 16.38 16.70
N ALA A 30 23.21 15.46 16.91
CA ALA A 30 22.28 14.97 15.89
C ALA A 30 20.87 15.03 16.46
N LEU A 31 19.92 15.65 15.75
CA LEU A 31 18.50 15.70 16.18
C LEU A 31 18.30 16.29 17.59
N GLY A 32 19.18 17.22 17.99
CA GLY A 32 19.20 17.84 19.32
C GLY A 32 19.79 16.96 20.43
N VAL A 33 20.43 15.84 20.09
CA VAL A 33 21.11 14.91 21.00
C VAL A 33 22.62 15.04 20.82
N ASP A 34 23.37 15.21 21.90
CA ASP A 34 24.83 15.19 21.86
C ASP A 34 25.33 13.77 21.68
N ILE A 35 26.15 13.56 20.65
CA ILE A 35 26.77 12.28 20.29
C ILE A 35 28.29 12.39 20.18
N GLY A 36 28.85 13.58 20.43
CA GLY A 36 30.28 13.84 20.28
C GLY A 36 31.12 13.19 21.38
N GLY A 37 32.37 12.85 21.06
CA GLY A 37 33.33 12.28 22.01
C GLY A 37 33.05 10.83 22.39
N SER A 38 32.09 10.19 21.73
CA SER A 38 31.72 8.79 21.93
C SER A 38 32.13 7.92 20.76
N THR A 39 32.25 6.61 21.00
CA THR A 39 32.38 5.61 19.93
C THR A 39 31.13 5.64 19.04
N LYS A 40 31.25 5.21 17.78
CA LYS A 40 30.08 5.10 16.88
C LYS A 40 28.95 4.28 17.50
N ASP A 41 29.26 3.15 18.14
CA ASP A 41 28.26 2.27 18.71
C ASP A 41 27.53 2.92 19.90
N ASP A 42 28.26 3.63 20.76
CA ASP A 42 27.68 4.34 21.90
C ASP A 42 26.90 5.58 21.47
N ALA A 43 27.38 6.29 20.43
CA ALA A 43 26.65 7.38 19.80
C ALA A 43 25.32 6.90 19.19
N VAL A 44 25.30 5.73 18.53
CA VAL A 44 24.06 5.14 17.99
C VAL A 44 23.09 4.82 19.13
N LYS A 45 23.53 4.11 20.18
CA LYS A 45 22.68 3.78 21.33
C LYS A 45 22.13 5.04 22.01
N THR A 46 22.96 6.06 22.17
CA THR A 46 22.57 7.34 22.77
C THR A 46 21.49 8.03 21.93
N LEU A 47 21.69 8.10 20.61
CA LEU A 47 20.72 8.70 19.68
C LEU A 47 19.41 7.91 19.64
N GLU A 48 19.46 6.58 19.59
CA GLU A 48 18.27 5.72 19.59
C GLU A 48 17.47 5.84 20.90
N GLY A 49 18.16 5.83 22.03
CA GLY A 49 17.54 5.98 23.35
C GLY A 49 16.84 7.33 23.49
N ALA A 50 17.50 8.42 23.10
CA ALA A 50 16.96 9.77 23.19
C ALA A 50 15.78 10.01 22.23
N LEU A 51 15.75 9.33 21.08
CA LEU A 51 14.72 9.52 20.06
C LEU A 51 13.56 8.53 20.16
N LYS A 52 13.60 7.54 21.07
CA LYS A 52 12.63 6.44 21.15
C LYS A 52 11.18 6.93 21.02
N ASP A 53 10.76 7.87 21.84
CA ASP A 53 9.37 8.38 21.80
C ASP A 53 9.11 9.24 20.56
N ARG A 54 10.07 10.07 20.15
CA ARG A 54 9.94 10.93 18.95
C ARG A 54 9.83 10.12 17.66
N ARG A 55 10.45 8.94 17.60
CA ARG A 55 10.38 8.03 16.44
C ARG A 55 9.10 7.22 16.42
N THR A 56 8.64 6.75 17.58
CA THR A 56 7.60 5.70 17.67
C THR A 56 6.20 6.20 17.99
N GLN A 57 6.05 7.38 18.60
CA GLN A 57 4.71 7.87 18.93
C GLN A 57 3.87 8.09 17.67
N PRO A 58 2.55 7.80 17.69
CA PRO A 58 1.66 8.09 16.58
C PRO A 58 1.67 9.58 16.22
N LEU A 59 1.80 9.90 14.93
CA LEU A 59 1.62 11.25 14.43
C LEU A 59 0.15 11.65 14.52
N LYS A 60 -0.11 12.84 15.06
CA LYS A 60 -1.45 13.44 15.11
C LYS A 60 -1.75 14.10 13.78
N LEU A 61 -2.82 13.67 13.13
CA LEU A 61 -3.29 14.21 11.87
C LEU A 61 -4.67 14.81 12.04
N THR A 62 -5.02 15.76 11.18
CA THR A 62 -6.40 16.22 11.02
C THR A 62 -6.78 16.17 9.55
N VAL A 63 -7.91 15.55 9.25
CA VAL A 63 -8.47 15.45 7.89
C VAL A 63 -9.85 16.08 7.91
N ASP A 64 -10.01 17.20 7.21
CA ASP A 64 -11.26 17.99 7.22
C ASP A 64 -11.75 18.31 8.67
N GLY A 65 -10.79 18.67 9.54
CA GLY A 65 -11.04 18.99 10.95
C GLY A 65 -11.25 17.79 11.88
N LYS A 66 -11.29 16.55 11.35
CA LYS A 66 -11.45 15.34 12.17
C LYS A 66 -10.09 14.81 12.60
N PRO A 67 -9.90 14.48 13.89
CA PRO A 67 -8.64 13.93 14.38
C PRO A 67 -8.42 12.52 13.83
N GLN A 68 -7.20 12.24 13.42
CA GLN A 68 -6.71 10.95 12.93
C GLN A 68 -5.31 10.70 13.49
N THR A 69 -4.87 9.44 13.45
CA THR A 69 -3.51 9.07 13.86
C THR A 69 -2.83 8.23 12.78
N LEU A 70 -1.52 8.39 12.68
CA LEU A 70 -0.68 7.60 11.78
C LEU A 70 0.53 7.07 12.54
N ASP A 71 0.68 5.75 12.54
CA ASP A 71 1.82 5.06 13.14
C ASP A 71 3.03 5.21 12.20
N PRO A 72 4.13 5.87 12.62
CA PRO A 72 5.29 6.10 11.77
C PRO A 72 5.89 4.80 11.22
N ALA A 73 6.02 3.77 12.06
CA ALA A 73 6.64 2.51 11.66
C ALA A 73 5.81 1.79 10.59
N LYS A 74 4.48 1.80 10.74
CA LYS A 74 3.57 1.24 9.71
C LYS A 74 3.53 2.07 8.44
N ALA A 75 3.75 3.38 8.55
CA ALA A 75 3.83 4.31 7.43
C ALA A 75 5.22 4.37 6.79
N GLY A 76 6.19 3.55 7.24
CA GLY A 76 7.51 3.52 6.63
C GLY A 76 8.38 4.74 6.94
N LEU A 77 8.08 5.45 8.03
CA LEU A 77 8.81 6.63 8.49
C LEU A 77 9.72 6.23 9.65
N ASP A 78 11.02 6.47 9.48
CA ASP A 78 11.99 6.27 10.55
C ASP A 78 13.22 7.18 10.42
N VAL A 79 14.13 7.10 11.38
CA VAL A 79 15.45 7.71 11.35
C VAL A 79 16.49 6.59 11.40
N ASP A 80 17.40 6.58 10.43
CA ASP A 80 18.57 5.72 10.44
C ASP A 80 19.65 6.32 11.36
N ALA A 81 19.61 5.95 12.64
CA ALA A 81 20.59 6.39 13.63
C ALA A 81 22.02 5.94 13.27
N GLN A 82 22.17 4.75 12.68
CA GLN A 82 23.47 4.21 12.30
C GLN A 82 24.10 5.01 11.16
N THR A 83 23.35 5.28 10.09
CA THR A 83 23.81 6.13 8.99
C THR A 83 24.04 7.55 9.46
N THR A 84 23.15 8.11 10.30
CA THR A 84 23.33 9.45 10.86
C THR A 84 24.65 9.57 11.63
N VAL A 85 24.96 8.62 12.51
CA VAL A 85 26.21 8.61 13.28
C VAL A 85 27.42 8.33 12.39
N ARG A 86 27.30 7.42 11.42
CA ARG A 86 28.37 7.12 10.46
C ARG A 86 28.76 8.35 9.65
N ASP A 87 27.77 9.09 9.15
CA ASP A 87 27.97 10.31 8.37
C ASP A 87 28.54 11.43 9.26
N ALA A 88 28.11 11.49 10.53
CA ALA A 88 28.65 12.41 11.54
C ALA A 88 30.11 12.10 11.92
N ALA A 89 30.50 10.83 11.91
CA ALA A 89 31.86 10.37 12.20
C ALA A 89 32.84 10.57 11.02
N GLY A 90 32.34 11.02 9.85
CA GLY A 90 33.17 11.37 8.71
C GLY A 90 34.06 12.58 9.00
N ARG A 91 35.38 12.41 8.81
CA ARG A 91 36.38 13.49 8.84
C ARG A 91 36.15 14.44 7.67
N ASP A 92 35.56 15.60 7.92
CA ASP A 92 35.80 16.74 7.04
C ASP A 92 37.27 17.12 7.21
N TYR A 93 38.12 16.66 6.28
CA TYR A 93 39.55 17.02 6.16
C TYR A 93 39.71 18.49 5.71
N ASN A 94 38.96 19.41 6.31
CA ASN A 94 39.14 20.83 6.09
C ASN A 94 39.99 21.40 7.24
N PRO A 95 41.24 21.86 7.03
CA PRO A 95 42.14 22.29 8.10
C PRO A 95 41.59 23.44 8.96
N VAL A 96 40.55 24.14 8.49
CA VAL A 96 39.85 25.20 9.23
C VAL A 96 38.84 24.64 10.26
N SER A 97 38.24 23.46 10.04
CA SER A 97 37.27 22.86 10.97
C SER A 97 37.93 22.19 12.19
N VAL A 98 39.17 21.73 12.04
CA VAL A 98 39.96 21.08 13.10
C VAL A 98 40.40 22.08 14.19
N ILE A 99 40.62 23.34 13.80
CA ILE A 99 40.95 24.42 14.74
C ILE A 99 39.69 24.82 15.51
N GLY A 100 38.53 24.92 14.85
CA GLY A 100 37.25 25.27 15.50
C GLY A 100 36.80 24.27 16.57
N SER A 101 37.02 22.96 16.39
CA SER A 101 36.69 21.94 17.39
C SER A 101 37.57 21.99 18.65
N LEU A 102 38.80 22.52 18.55
CA LEU A 102 39.67 22.76 19.71
C LEU A 102 39.28 24.04 20.49
N PHE A 103 38.44 24.90 19.90
CA PHE A 103 37.94 26.15 20.49
C PHE A 103 36.42 26.17 20.72
N GLY A 104 35.75 25.00 20.75
CA GLY A 104 34.34 24.89 21.15
C GLY A 104 33.30 25.09 20.04
N GLY A 105 33.65 24.88 18.77
CA GLY A 105 32.69 24.89 17.67
C GLY A 105 31.69 23.72 17.75
N THR A 106 30.39 24.01 17.63
CA THR A 106 29.33 22.99 17.59
C THR A 106 29.13 22.48 16.16
N ARG A 107 29.01 21.15 15.99
CA ARG A 107 28.65 20.50 14.72
C ARG A 107 27.25 19.93 14.84
N THR A 108 26.38 20.18 13.86
CA THR A 108 25.07 19.51 13.77
C THR A 108 25.08 18.54 12.61
N ALA A 109 25.00 17.25 12.92
CA ALA A 109 24.91 16.17 11.94
C ALA A 109 23.53 16.19 11.27
N LYS A 110 23.52 15.97 9.95
CA LYS A 110 22.29 15.84 9.18
C LYS A 110 21.69 14.44 9.42
N PRO A 111 20.42 14.32 9.85
CA PRO A 111 19.80 13.03 10.07
C PRO A 111 19.53 12.31 8.75
N ALA A 112 19.82 11.01 8.72
CA ALA A 112 19.41 10.11 7.66
C ALA A 112 17.95 9.69 7.89
N MET A 113 17.02 10.34 7.18
CA MET A 113 15.60 10.04 7.26
C MET A 113 15.24 8.86 6.36
N ILE A 114 14.47 7.91 6.88
CA ILE A 114 13.88 6.81 6.11
C ILE A 114 12.43 7.18 5.79
N VAL A 115 12.09 7.13 4.51
CA VAL A 115 10.72 7.27 4.01
C VAL A 115 10.51 6.18 2.97
N ASP A 116 9.64 5.22 3.28
CA ASP A 116 9.16 4.20 2.35
C ASP A 116 7.83 4.71 1.76
N ASP A 117 7.90 5.20 0.52
CA ASP A 117 6.81 5.91 -0.14
C ASP A 117 5.57 5.01 -0.32
N GLU A 118 5.76 3.73 -0.59
CA GLU A 118 4.68 2.76 -0.74
C GLU A 118 3.95 2.51 0.58
N LYS A 119 4.69 2.32 1.68
CA LYS A 119 4.07 2.17 3.01
C LYS A 119 3.38 3.45 3.46
N LEU A 120 3.98 4.60 3.19
CA LEU A 120 3.38 5.89 3.52
C LEU A 120 2.06 6.09 2.76
N GLU A 121 2.03 5.74 1.47
CA GLU A 121 0.83 5.78 0.66
C GLU A 121 -0.28 4.89 1.21
N ILE A 122 0.04 3.63 1.54
CA ILE A 122 -0.92 2.66 2.09
C ILE A 122 -1.46 3.16 3.44
N ALA A 123 -0.58 3.66 4.32
CA ALA A 123 -0.99 4.19 5.62
C ALA A 123 -1.92 5.41 5.46
N LEU A 124 -1.62 6.34 4.56
CA LEU A 124 -2.47 7.50 4.27
C LEU A 124 -3.81 7.10 3.65
N ARG A 125 -3.85 6.11 2.75
CA ARG A 125 -5.10 5.55 2.22
C ARG A 125 -5.97 4.95 3.32
N ASN A 126 -5.36 4.31 4.33
CA ASN A 126 -6.10 3.79 5.48
C ASN A 126 -6.65 4.90 6.37
N VAL A 127 -5.90 5.99 6.58
CA VAL A 127 -6.38 7.20 7.28
C VAL A 127 -7.57 7.84 6.56
N ALA A 128 -7.58 7.82 5.22
CA ALA A 128 -8.69 8.31 4.41
C ALA A 128 -9.98 7.46 4.54
N GLY A 129 -9.84 6.21 4.99
CA GLY A 129 -10.93 5.25 5.18
C GLY A 129 -11.51 4.68 3.87
N PRO A 130 -12.41 3.69 3.95
CA PRO A 130 -13.01 3.02 2.79
C PRO A 130 -14.03 3.89 2.03
N ALA A 131 -14.23 5.14 2.46
CA ALA A 131 -15.28 6.03 1.97
C ALA A 131 -15.24 6.26 0.45
N GLY A 132 -14.08 6.08 -0.20
CA GLY A 132 -13.96 6.21 -1.66
C GLY A 132 -14.49 5.03 -2.46
N ALA A 133 -14.28 3.78 -2.00
CA ALA A 133 -14.72 2.60 -2.73
C ALA A 133 -16.26 2.46 -2.75
N ALA A 134 -16.92 2.90 -1.68
CA ALA A 134 -18.39 2.88 -1.57
C ALA A 134 -19.09 3.97 -2.41
N LYS A 135 -18.33 4.81 -3.12
CA LYS A 135 -18.83 5.95 -3.91
C LYS A 135 -18.45 5.87 -5.38
N ASP A 136 -17.78 4.79 -5.80
CA ASP A 136 -17.54 4.49 -7.21
C ASP A 136 -18.83 3.99 -7.90
N GLY A 137 -18.92 4.19 -9.21
CA GLY A 137 -20.01 3.62 -10.02
C GLY A 137 -19.88 2.10 -10.15
N GLY A 138 -21.01 1.41 -10.26
CA GLY A 138 -21.04 -0.05 -10.32
C GLY A 138 -22.42 -0.60 -10.65
N ILE A 139 -22.53 -1.92 -10.57
CA ILE A 139 -23.75 -2.67 -10.86
C ILE A 139 -23.95 -3.71 -9.77
N THR A 140 -25.13 -3.73 -9.14
CA THR A 140 -25.58 -4.80 -8.24
C THR A 140 -26.60 -5.68 -8.94
N PHE A 141 -26.77 -6.91 -8.44
CA PHE A 141 -27.84 -7.79 -8.89
C PHE A 141 -28.89 -7.93 -7.79
N GLU A 142 -30.10 -7.47 -8.07
CA GLU A 142 -31.20 -7.43 -7.12
C GLU A 142 -32.47 -7.95 -7.78
N ASN A 143 -33.16 -8.87 -7.10
CA ASN A 143 -34.44 -9.43 -7.56
C ASN A 143 -34.42 -9.95 -9.01
N GLY A 144 -33.30 -10.54 -9.43
CA GLY A 144 -33.13 -11.07 -10.78
C GLY A 144 -32.87 -10.01 -11.86
N LYS A 145 -32.49 -8.79 -11.49
CA LYS A 145 -32.17 -7.69 -12.42
C LYS A 145 -30.78 -7.12 -12.13
N ALA A 146 -30.15 -6.55 -13.15
CA ALA A 146 -28.99 -5.70 -12.98
C ALA A 146 -29.44 -4.28 -12.61
N VAL A 147 -28.94 -3.75 -11.51
CA VAL A 147 -29.27 -2.42 -10.99
C VAL A 147 -28.00 -1.56 -11.02
N PRO A 148 -27.94 -0.52 -11.87
CA PRO A 148 -26.81 0.39 -11.86
C PRO A 148 -26.87 1.30 -10.63
N HIS A 149 -25.70 1.59 -10.06
CA HIS A 149 -25.53 2.70 -9.14
C HIS A 149 -24.42 3.60 -9.69
N TYR A 150 -24.72 4.88 -9.84
CA TYR A 150 -23.76 5.83 -10.36
C TYR A 150 -22.94 6.40 -9.22
N GLY A 151 -21.62 6.45 -9.43
CA GLY A 151 -20.71 7.06 -8.48
C GLY A 151 -20.99 8.56 -8.35
N ALA A 152 -20.70 9.11 -7.18
CA ALA A 152 -20.85 10.53 -6.90
C ALA A 152 -19.52 11.08 -6.38
N PRO A 153 -19.18 12.35 -6.71
CA PRO A 153 -18.00 12.99 -6.15
C PRO A 153 -18.02 12.91 -4.62
N TYR A 154 -16.87 12.58 -4.04
CA TYR A 154 -16.71 12.43 -2.60
C TYR A 154 -15.47 13.16 -2.12
N LYS A 155 -15.48 13.65 -0.88
CA LYS A 155 -14.26 14.21 -0.28
C LYS A 155 -13.40 13.10 0.28
N SER A 156 -12.12 13.11 -0.06
CA SER A 156 -11.14 12.20 0.52
C SER A 156 -9.78 12.87 0.61
N LEU A 157 -8.90 12.27 1.40
CA LEU A 157 -7.53 12.74 1.59
C LEU A 157 -6.81 12.84 0.24
N ASP A 158 -6.13 13.95 0.00
CA ASP A 158 -5.14 14.02 -1.07
C ASP A 158 -3.88 13.28 -0.61
N VAL A 159 -3.76 12.00 -0.96
CA VAL A 159 -2.68 11.13 -0.49
C VAL A 159 -1.31 11.65 -0.97
N GLU A 160 -1.21 12.04 -2.25
CA GLU A 160 0.04 12.52 -2.84
C GLU A 160 0.50 13.82 -2.19
N ALA A 161 -0.40 14.81 -2.05
CA ALA A 161 -0.05 16.05 -1.36
C ALA A 161 0.21 15.86 0.14
N SER A 162 -0.31 14.78 0.74
CA SER A 162 -0.13 14.48 2.16
C SER A 162 1.20 13.80 2.48
N LYS A 163 1.78 13.01 1.56
CA LYS A 163 3.06 12.31 1.75
C LYS A 163 4.16 13.28 2.23
N SER A 164 4.38 14.36 1.48
CA SER A 164 5.42 15.36 1.79
C SER A 164 5.17 16.07 3.12
N LYS A 165 3.92 16.43 3.43
CA LYS A 165 3.56 17.08 4.71
C LYS A 165 3.80 16.18 5.91
N VAL A 166 3.44 14.90 5.80
CA VAL A 166 3.62 13.94 6.90
C VAL A 166 5.10 13.61 7.10
N ALA A 167 5.86 13.41 6.02
CA ALA A 167 7.31 13.20 6.10
C ALA A 167 8.04 14.41 6.71
N GLU A 168 7.64 15.63 6.34
CA GLU A 168 8.17 16.87 6.92
C GLU A 168 7.82 16.99 8.41
N ALA A 169 6.56 16.76 8.78
CA ALA A 169 6.13 16.82 10.18
C ALA A 169 6.86 15.77 11.04
N TYR A 170 7.06 14.56 10.52
CA TYR A 170 7.85 13.54 11.18
C TYR A 170 9.29 14.00 11.41
N ARG A 171 9.92 14.59 10.37
CA ARG A 171 11.27 15.17 10.47
C ARG A 171 11.35 16.24 11.55
N GLN A 172 10.41 17.18 11.56
CA GLN A 172 10.35 18.26 12.56
C GLN A 172 10.18 17.72 13.98
N ARG A 173 9.39 16.66 14.15
CA ARG A 173 9.21 16.00 15.44
C ARG A 173 10.50 15.35 15.93
N VAL A 174 11.20 14.60 15.08
CA VAL A 174 12.45 13.95 15.49
C VAL A 174 13.57 14.98 15.71
N THR A 175 13.60 16.09 14.97
CA THR A 175 14.63 17.15 15.13
C THR A 175 14.37 18.08 16.30
N GLY A 176 13.13 18.51 16.51
CA GLY A 176 12.77 19.61 17.41
C GLY A 176 11.79 19.24 18.52
N GLY A 177 11.30 18.00 18.54
CA GLY A 177 10.32 17.55 19.55
C GLY A 177 8.91 18.09 19.34
N THR A 178 8.61 18.71 18.19
CA THR A 178 7.28 19.27 17.91
C THR A 178 6.27 18.16 17.57
N ASP A 179 5.18 18.06 18.33
CA ASP A 179 4.10 17.07 18.11
C ASP A 179 2.77 17.74 17.75
N ALA A 180 2.86 18.83 16.98
CA ALA A 180 1.68 19.58 16.52
C ALA A 180 0.87 18.74 15.51
N PRO A 181 -0.48 18.77 15.57
CA PRO A 181 -1.31 18.09 14.59
C PRO A 181 -1.05 18.57 13.16
N VAL A 182 -0.86 17.62 12.24
CA VAL A 182 -0.66 17.93 10.82
C VAL A 182 -2.01 18.06 10.13
N ALA A 183 -2.30 19.25 9.58
CA ALA A 183 -3.50 19.49 8.80
C ALA A 183 -3.34 18.97 7.36
N LEU A 184 -4.10 17.94 7.03
CA LEU A 184 -4.13 17.34 5.71
C LEU A 184 -5.40 17.77 4.96
N ALA A 185 -5.24 18.08 3.68
CA ALA A 185 -6.33 18.54 2.84
C ALA A 185 -7.18 17.35 2.39
N ALA A 186 -8.49 17.48 2.53
CA ALA A 186 -9.43 16.66 1.80
C ALA A 186 -9.79 17.39 0.50
N VAL A 187 -9.67 16.69 -0.62
CA VAL A 187 -10.04 17.17 -1.95
C VAL A 187 -11.24 16.39 -2.46
N THR A 188 -12.01 17.00 -3.36
CA THR A 188 -13.08 16.30 -4.06
C THR A 188 -12.46 15.31 -5.04
N GLN A 189 -12.67 14.03 -4.80
CA GLN A 189 -12.34 12.94 -5.70
C GLN A 189 -13.54 12.62 -6.59
N GLN A 190 -13.26 12.26 -7.83
CA GLN A 190 -14.25 11.77 -8.78
C GLN A 190 -14.38 10.25 -8.65
N PRO A 191 -15.56 9.67 -8.91
CA PRO A 191 -15.69 8.22 -8.96
C PRO A 191 -14.79 7.65 -10.07
N LYS A 192 -14.14 6.53 -9.79
CA LYS A 192 -13.22 5.86 -10.73
C LYS A 192 -13.94 5.33 -11.96
N VAL A 193 -15.20 4.96 -11.81
CA VAL A 193 -16.07 4.47 -12.87
C VAL A 193 -17.10 5.54 -13.15
N ASP A 194 -17.08 6.07 -14.37
CA ASP A 194 -18.03 7.09 -14.80
C ASP A 194 -19.38 6.48 -15.21
N LYS A 195 -20.38 7.35 -15.34
CA LYS A 195 -21.73 6.94 -15.75
C LYS A 195 -21.74 6.21 -17.09
N ALA A 196 -20.94 6.67 -18.06
CA ALA A 196 -20.90 6.10 -19.40
C ALA A 196 -20.39 4.64 -19.37
N THR A 197 -19.41 4.35 -18.52
CA THR A 197 -18.90 2.99 -18.31
C THR A 197 -19.91 2.11 -17.63
N VAL A 198 -20.59 2.59 -16.58
CA VAL A 198 -21.71 1.85 -15.95
C VAL A 198 -22.79 1.52 -16.98
N ASP A 199 -23.25 2.51 -17.76
CA ASP A 199 -24.30 2.32 -18.77
C ASP A 199 -23.88 1.32 -19.85
N ARG A 200 -22.62 1.37 -20.30
CA ARG A 200 -22.05 0.45 -21.29
C ARG A 200 -22.07 -0.98 -20.76
N VAL A 201 -21.50 -1.22 -19.59
CA VAL A 201 -21.38 -2.56 -19.00
C VAL A 201 -22.75 -3.11 -18.59
N LEU A 202 -23.66 -2.24 -18.13
CA LEU A 202 -25.04 -2.60 -17.86
C LEU A 202 -25.70 -3.20 -19.09
N LYS A 203 -25.68 -2.48 -20.22
CA LYS A 203 -26.34 -2.90 -21.47
C LYS A 203 -25.67 -4.06 -22.16
N GLN A 204 -24.33 -4.05 -22.23
CA GLN A 204 -23.58 -5.04 -23.01
C GLN A 204 -23.37 -6.36 -22.27
N PHE A 205 -23.42 -6.36 -20.94
CA PHE A 205 -23.11 -7.55 -20.14
C PHE A 205 -24.18 -7.84 -19.09
N ALA A 206 -24.46 -6.90 -18.19
CA ALA A 206 -25.23 -7.20 -16.99
C ALA A 206 -26.73 -7.50 -17.28
N GLU A 207 -27.34 -6.77 -18.20
CA GLU A 207 -28.71 -7.02 -18.66
C GLU A 207 -28.82 -8.37 -19.40
N PRO A 208 -27.98 -8.69 -20.40
CA PRO A 208 -27.92 -10.03 -20.99
C PRO A 208 -27.70 -11.14 -19.95
N ALA A 209 -26.76 -10.96 -19.02
CA ALA A 209 -26.46 -11.95 -17.98
C ALA A 209 -27.70 -12.30 -17.16
N MET A 210 -28.53 -11.32 -16.85
CA MET A 210 -29.73 -11.48 -16.00
C MET A 210 -31.02 -11.77 -16.78
N SER A 211 -30.97 -11.81 -18.11
CA SER A 211 -32.16 -11.97 -18.99
C SER A 211 -32.88 -13.31 -18.87
N GLY A 212 -32.24 -14.33 -18.29
CA GLY A 212 -32.86 -15.65 -18.12
C GLY A 212 -31.95 -16.66 -17.42
N MET A 213 -32.38 -17.91 -17.38
CA MET A 213 -31.52 -19.02 -16.91
C MET A 213 -30.33 -19.18 -17.86
N VAL A 214 -29.18 -19.58 -17.32
CA VAL A 214 -28.07 -20.12 -18.11
C VAL A 214 -27.84 -21.57 -17.71
N THR A 215 -27.55 -22.42 -18.69
CA THR A 215 -27.30 -23.85 -18.46
C THR A 215 -25.90 -24.19 -18.94
N VAL A 216 -25.16 -24.88 -18.10
CA VAL A 216 -23.89 -25.50 -18.48
C VAL A 216 -24.04 -27.00 -18.38
N ARG A 217 -23.54 -27.71 -19.39
CA ARG A 217 -23.62 -29.17 -19.46
C ARG A 217 -22.37 -29.76 -20.09
N THR A 218 -22.14 -31.05 -19.86
CA THR A 218 -21.21 -31.85 -20.67
C THR A 218 -21.97 -32.79 -21.60
N ASP A 219 -23.14 -33.25 -21.17
CA ASP A 219 -24.06 -34.12 -21.90
C ASP A 219 -25.49 -33.95 -21.34
N ALA A 220 -26.43 -34.82 -21.69
CA ALA A 220 -27.81 -34.75 -21.23
C ALA A 220 -27.99 -35.14 -19.73
N ALA A 221 -27.09 -35.96 -19.18
CA ALA A 221 -27.15 -36.43 -17.79
C ALA A 221 -26.45 -35.47 -16.82
N HIS A 222 -25.42 -34.76 -17.28
CA HIS A 222 -24.64 -33.83 -16.48
C HIS A 222 -24.90 -32.38 -16.93
N ALA A 223 -25.92 -31.77 -16.36
CA ALA A 223 -26.31 -30.38 -16.63
C ALA A 223 -26.69 -29.64 -15.34
N VAL A 224 -26.32 -28.36 -15.27
CA VAL A 224 -26.70 -27.44 -14.18
C VAL A 224 -27.20 -26.14 -14.76
N SER A 225 -28.27 -25.61 -14.17
CA SER A 225 -28.87 -24.32 -14.55
C SER A 225 -28.74 -23.30 -13.43
N PHE A 226 -28.33 -22.08 -13.79
CA PHE A 226 -28.17 -20.96 -12.87
C PHE A 226 -29.24 -19.91 -13.12
N SER A 227 -29.94 -19.51 -12.06
CA SER A 227 -31.02 -18.54 -12.13
C SER A 227 -30.56 -17.10 -11.88
N PRO A 228 -31.12 -16.11 -12.58
CA PRO A 228 -30.87 -14.70 -12.29
C PRO A 228 -31.32 -14.32 -10.88
N GLN A 229 -32.37 -14.97 -10.34
CA GLN A 229 -32.91 -14.61 -9.03
C GLN A 229 -32.14 -15.22 -7.84
N LYS A 230 -31.58 -16.44 -7.99
CA LYS A 230 -31.02 -17.17 -6.83
C LYS A 230 -29.55 -17.54 -6.97
N SER A 231 -29.06 -17.81 -8.19
CA SER A 231 -27.74 -18.44 -8.37
C SER A 231 -26.71 -17.48 -8.96
N ILE A 232 -27.05 -16.79 -10.06
CA ILE A 232 -26.12 -15.87 -10.76
C ILE A 232 -25.57 -14.79 -9.81
N PRO A 233 -26.38 -14.10 -8.97
CA PRO A 233 -25.87 -13.09 -8.05
C PRO A 233 -24.90 -13.60 -6.98
N LYS A 234 -24.86 -14.92 -6.73
CA LYS A 234 -23.99 -15.51 -5.71
C LYS A 234 -22.55 -15.68 -6.18
N PHE A 235 -22.33 -15.78 -7.49
CA PHE A 235 -20.99 -15.97 -8.04
C PHE A 235 -20.57 -14.88 -9.01
N LEU A 236 -21.50 -14.12 -9.61
CA LEU A 236 -21.18 -13.03 -10.53
C LEU A 236 -21.25 -11.68 -9.80
N SER A 237 -20.19 -10.90 -9.91
CA SER A 237 -20.15 -9.49 -9.50
C SER A 237 -19.25 -8.70 -10.45
N PHE A 238 -19.06 -7.40 -10.18
CA PHE A 238 -18.13 -6.57 -10.94
C PHE A 238 -17.03 -6.03 -10.03
N LYS A 239 -15.81 -5.93 -10.56
CA LYS A 239 -14.68 -5.28 -9.89
C LYS A 239 -14.21 -4.08 -10.72
N VAL A 240 -13.84 -3.02 -10.03
CA VAL A 240 -13.22 -1.85 -10.67
C VAL A 240 -11.77 -2.19 -10.99
N VAL A 241 -11.42 -2.18 -12.28
CA VAL A 241 -10.04 -2.39 -12.76
C VAL A 241 -9.74 -1.30 -13.76
N ASN A 242 -8.76 -0.44 -13.46
CA ASN A 242 -8.34 0.67 -14.33
C ASN A 242 -9.49 1.59 -14.79
N GLY A 243 -10.47 1.82 -13.92
CA GLY A 243 -11.65 2.65 -14.21
C GLY A 243 -12.77 1.95 -14.98
N ASP A 244 -12.63 0.64 -15.27
CA ASP A 244 -13.67 -0.17 -15.92
C ASP A 244 -14.32 -1.16 -14.94
N LEU A 245 -15.53 -1.62 -15.27
CA LEU A 245 -16.24 -2.69 -14.54
C LEU A 245 -16.00 -4.03 -15.21
N VAL A 246 -15.13 -4.83 -14.61
CA VAL A 246 -14.78 -6.16 -15.10
C VAL A 246 -15.62 -7.21 -14.39
N PRO A 247 -16.30 -8.13 -15.13
CA PRO A 247 -17.00 -9.25 -14.53
C PRO A 247 -16.05 -10.11 -13.69
N TYR A 248 -16.45 -10.39 -12.46
CA TYR A 248 -15.75 -11.27 -11.53
C TYR A 248 -16.62 -12.48 -11.21
N TYR A 249 -15.99 -13.66 -11.31
CA TYR A 249 -16.62 -14.94 -11.00
C TYR A 249 -16.00 -15.49 -9.71
N ASP A 250 -16.80 -15.58 -8.66
CA ASP A 250 -16.46 -16.28 -7.43
C ASP A 250 -16.49 -17.79 -7.69
N ARG A 251 -15.30 -18.35 -7.95
CA ARG A 251 -15.15 -19.77 -8.28
C ARG A 251 -15.58 -20.70 -7.13
N PRO A 252 -15.20 -20.46 -5.86
CA PRO A 252 -15.73 -21.22 -4.74
C PRO A 252 -17.26 -21.24 -4.68
N ALA A 253 -17.92 -20.08 -4.82
CA ALA A 253 -19.38 -20.01 -4.82
C ALA A 253 -20.00 -20.74 -6.03
N LEU A 254 -19.39 -20.61 -7.22
CA LEU A 254 -19.81 -21.34 -8.42
C LEU A 254 -19.71 -22.86 -8.21
N GLN A 255 -18.60 -23.34 -7.64
CA GLN A 255 -18.38 -24.74 -7.32
C GLN A 255 -19.40 -25.28 -6.31
N GLN A 256 -19.71 -24.51 -5.28
CA GLN A 256 -20.76 -24.88 -4.32
C GLN A 256 -22.14 -25.01 -5.00
N LEU A 257 -22.42 -24.21 -6.04
CA LEU A 257 -23.70 -24.22 -6.73
C LEU A 257 -23.89 -25.39 -7.69
N TYR A 258 -22.85 -25.83 -8.40
CA TYR A 258 -22.94 -27.02 -9.24
C TYR A 258 -22.63 -28.33 -8.49
N GLY A 259 -22.06 -28.25 -7.28
CA GLY A 259 -21.83 -29.41 -6.42
C GLY A 259 -21.11 -30.55 -7.13
N GLU A 260 -21.75 -31.73 -7.13
CA GLU A 260 -21.23 -32.95 -7.73
C GLU A 260 -21.70 -33.20 -9.17
N THR A 261 -22.39 -32.24 -9.81
CA THR A 261 -22.99 -32.43 -11.15
C THR A 261 -21.99 -32.92 -12.21
N PHE A 262 -20.71 -32.56 -12.09
CA PHE A 262 -19.66 -32.97 -13.03
C PHE A 262 -18.65 -33.95 -12.42
N SER A 263 -18.95 -34.55 -11.27
CA SER A 263 -18.09 -35.55 -10.63
C SER A 263 -17.90 -36.77 -11.54
N GLY A 264 -16.65 -37.17 -11.75
CA GLY A 264 -16.31 -38.29 -12.62
C GLY A 264 -16.31 -37.98 -14.12
N VAL A 265 -16.71 -36.75 -14.52
CA VAL A 265 -16.68 -36.34 -15.93
C VAL A 265 -15.27 -35.87 -16.32
N LEU A 266 -14.74 -36.42 -17.42
CA LEU A 266 -13.41 -36.12 -17.93
C LEU A 266 -13.48 -35.27 -19.20
N VAL A 267 -12.67 -34.21 -19.24
CA VAL A 267 -12.46 -33.30 -20.37
C VAL A 267 -11.10 -33.57 -20.98
N ALA A 268 -11.06 -33.71 -22.30
CA ALA A 268 -9.81 -33.79 -23.02
C ALA A 268 -9.16 -32.40 -23.11
N ARG A 269 -7.87 -32.34 -22.81
CA ARG A 269 -7.06 -31.13 -22.92
C ARG A 269 -6.35 -31.12 -24.27
N GLY A 270 -5.83 -29.96 -24.68
CA GLY A 270 -5.13 -29.79 -25.96
C GLY A 270 -3.87 -30.65 -26.11
N ASP A 271 -3.34 -31.17 -25.01
CA ASP A 271 -2.21 -32.11 -24.96
C ASP A 271 -2.65 -33.60 -25.06
N GLY A 272 -3.94 -33.86 -25.26
CA GLY A 272 -4.51 -35.21 -25.34
C GLY A 272 -4.78 -35.86 -23.98
N SER A 273 -4.39 -35.24 -22.86
CA SER A 273 -4.69 -35.75 -21.51
C SER A 273 -6.18 -35.61 -21.19
N LYS A 274 -6.73 -36.56 -20.44
CA LYS A 274 -8.10 -36.48 -19.89
C LYS A 274 -8.02 -36.07 -18.43
N LYS A 275 -8.60 -34.93 -18.09
CA LYS A 275 -8.64 -34.41 -16.71
C LYS A 275 -10.09 -34.18 -16.29
N PRO A 276 -10.42 -34.26 -14.99
CA PRO A 276 -11.74 -33.89 -14.51
C PRO A 276 -12.15 -32.48 -14.97
N VAL A 277 -13.46 -32.25 -15.14
CA VAL A 277 -14.03 -30.91 -15.33
C VAL A 277 -13.59 -30.04 -14.15
N SER A 278 -12.94 -28.92 -14.44
CA SER A 278 -12.52 -27.96 -13.41
C SER A 278 -13.52 -26.82 -13.27
N VAL A 279 -13.44 -26.08 -12.15
CA VAL A 279 -14.26 -24.88 -11.94
C VAL A 279 -13.98 -23.80 -12.98
N GLU A 280 -12.76 -23.76 -13.55
CA GLU A 280 -12.40 -22.87 -14.65
C GLU A 280 -13.13 -23.22 -15.95
N ASP A 281 -13.27 -24.51 -16.25
CA ASP A 281 -14.02 -24.96 -17.43
C ASP A 281 -15.49 -24.52 -17.32
N VAL A 282 -16.09 -24.71 -16.14
CA VAL A 282 -17.46 -24.28 -15.84
C VAL A 282 -17.58 -22.75 -15.88
N ALA A 283 -16.65 -22.01 -15.28
CA ALA A 283 -16.66 -20.55 -15.29
C ALA A 283 -16.55 -20.00 -16.73
N GLY A 284 -15.73 -20.60 -17.58
CA GLY A 284 -15.61 -20.24 -18.99
C GLY A 284 -16.92 -20.48 -19.77
N ALA A 285 -17.57 -21.63 -19.56
CA ALA A 285 -18.85 -21.94 -20.16
C ALA A 285 -19.98 -21.02 -19.66
N VAL A 286 -20.05 -20.77 -18.35
CA VAL A 286 -21.01 -19.83 -17.76
C VAL A 286 -20.80 -18.43 -18.32
N GLY A 287 -19.55 -17.96 -18.43
CA GLY A 287 -19.24 -16.63 -18.97
C GLY A 287 -19.75 -16.44 -20.40
N LYS A 288 -19.61 -17.46 -21.25
CA LYS A 288 -20.20 -17.45 -22.61
C LYS A 288 -21.72 -17.46 -22.56
N ALA A 289 -22.31 -18.30 -21.70
CA ALA A 289 -23.77 -18.44 -21.59
C ALA A 289 -24.44 -17.14 -21.14
N LEU A 290 -23.80 -16.38 -20.24
CA LEU A 290 -24.32 -15.11 -19.72
C LEU A 290 -24.40 -14.02 -20.79
N LEU A 291 -23.51 -14.06 -21.79
CA LEU A 291 -23.55 -13.15 -22.93
C LEU A 291 -24.62 -13.54 -23.98
N GLY A 292 -25.17 -14.75 -23.88
CA GLY A 292 -26.18 -15.25 -24.81
C GLY A 292 -27.49 -14.47 -24.72
N THR A 293 -27.97 -14.02 -25.87
CA THR A 293 -29.24 -13.30 -26.03
C THR A 293 -30.38 -14.19 -26.49
N THR A 294 -30.06 -15.38 -27.01
CA THR A 294 -31.03 -16.40 -27.40
C THR A 294 -31.01 -17.60 -26.44
N SER A 295 -32.10 -18.37 -26.37
CA SER A 295 -32.16 -19.57 -25.53
C SER A 295 -31.06 -20.59 -25.85
N ALA A 296 -30.64 -20.69 -27.11
CA ALA A 296 -29.58 -21.59 -27.54
C ALA A 296 -28.19 -21.12 -27.05
N GLU A 297 -27.89 -19.82 -27.18
CA GLU A 297 -26.62 -19.25 -26.72
C GLU A 297 -26.44 -19.35 -25.20
N ARG A 298 -27.55 -19.36 -24.46
CA ARG A 298 -27.55 -19.49 -22.99
C ARG A 298 -27.37 -20.92 -22.50
N ILE A 299 -27.23 -21.89 -23.40
CA ILE A 299 -26.86 -23.27 -23.10
C ILE A 299 -25.46 -23.50 -23.64
N GLN A 300 -24.49 -23.73 -22.75
CA GLN A 300 -23.11 -23.96 -23.13
C GLN A 300 -22.70 -25.39 -22.79
N THR A 301 -22.04 -26.04 -23.75
CA THR A 301 -21.56 -27.42 -23.60
C THR A 301 -20.05 -27.41 -23.44
N ILE A 302 -19.57 -28.01 -22.35
CA ILE A 302 -18.15 -28.28 -22.13
C ILE A 302 -17.83 -29.59 -22.86
N ALA A 303 -16.97 -29.52 -23.86
CA ALA A 303 -16.62 -30.70 -24.66
C ALA A 303 -15.82 -31.72 -23.81
N THR A 304 -16.24 -32.98 -23.83
CA THR A 304 -15.64 -34.10 -23.05
C THR A 304 -14.99 -35.18 -23.92
N ASN A 305 -14.98 -34.99 -25.24
CA ASN A 305 -14.67 -35.93 -26.33
C ASN A 305 -15.68 -37.07 -26.50
N GLY A 306 -16.42 -36.99 -27.62
CA GLY A 306 -17.45 -37.92 -28.08
C GLY A 306 -18.41 -37.31 -29.12
N ASP A 307 -18.52 -35.98 -29.17
CA ASP A 307 -19.34 -35.19 -30.11
C ASP A 307 -18.55 -34.00 -30.68
#